data_AF-M1EDQ6-F1
#
_entry.id   AF-M1EDQ6-F1
#
_cell.length_a   1.000
_cell.length_b   1.000
_cell.length_c   1.000
_cell.angle_alpha   90.00
_cell.angle_beta   90.00
_cell.angle_gamma   90.00
#
_symmetry.space_group_name_H-M   'P 1'
#
loop_
_entity.id
_entity.type
_entity.pdbx_description
1 polymer ?
#
loop_
_entity_poly.entity_id
_entity_poly.type
_entity_poly.pdbx_seq_one_letter_code
_entity_poly.pdbx_strand_id
1 'polypeptide(L)'
;LVVRSVSTMLNYDYVWDMVFHPNGAIEVRLHATGYISSAFLFGATRRYGNRVGEHTLGTVHTHSAHFKVDLDVGGLENWVWAEDMTYVPMAVPWSPEHHLQRPQLTRQVLGREDLTAFSLGEPLPRYLYLAGNQTNAWGHQRGYRIQIHSPLGLHMPLESDMERALSWGRYQLVVTRRKEEESQSSSIYYQNDIWTPTMAFADFINNETLLGEDLVAWVTASFLHIPHAEDVPNTVTLGNRVGFLLRPYNFFDEDPSIFSPGSVYFEKGQDAGLCNVNPVACIPNLAACVPDLPPFFYQ
;
A
#
# COMPACT_ATOMS: atom_id res chain seq x y z
N LEU A 1 -6.56 15.07 -3.25
CA LEU A 1 -6.28 15.69 -1.93
C LEU A 1 -5.11 14.95 -1.29
N VAL A 2 -4.21 15.64 -0.58
CA VAL A 2 -3.03 15.02 0.06
C VAL A 2 -2.94 15.49 1.51
N VAL A 3 -2.75 14.55 2.43
CA VAL A 3 -2.32 14.82 3.81
C VAL A 3 -0.90 14.28 3.94
N ARG A 4 0.02 15.13 4.41
CA ARG A 4 1.44 14.80 4.56
C ARG A 4 1.93 15.09 5.96
N SER A 5 2.71 14.18 6.51
CA SER A 5 3.58 14.44 7.66
C SER A 5 5.02 14.00 7.35
N VAL A 6 5.98 14.57 8.06
CA VAL A 6 7.39 14.20 7.96
C VAL A 6 7.92 13.91 9.35
N SER A 7 8.59 12.76 9.50
CA SER A 7 9.24 12.34 10.74
C SER A 7 10.75 12.27 10.51
N THR A 8 11.48 13.25 11.02
CA THR A 8 12.95 13.23 11.02
C THR A 8 13.43 12.46 12.23
N MET A 9 13.92 11.24 12.02
CA MET A 9 14.43 10.34 13.06
C MET A 9 15.92 10.11 12.85
N LEU A 10 16.73 10.80 13.66
CA LEU A 10 18.19 10.82 13.52
C LEU A 10 18.61 11.27 12.12
N ASN A 11 19.03 10.33 11.27
CA ASN A 11 19.51 10.57 9.92
C ASN A 11 18.40 10.52 8.85
N TYR A 12 17.31 9.79 9.09
CA TYR A 12 16.24 9.60 8.10
C TYR A 12 15.13 10.62 8.25
N ASP A 13 14.65 11.09 7.11
CA ASP A 13 13.40 11.83 6.97
C ASP A 13 12.35 10.91 6.32
N TYR A 14 11.38 10.46 7.10
CA TYR A 14 10.27 9.66 6.60
C TYR A 14 9.11 10.55 6.20
N VAL A 15 8.73 10.53 4.93
CA VAL A 15 7.58 11.28 4.40
C VAL A 15 6.39 10.35 4.28
N TRP A 16 5.34 10.65 5.05
CA TRP A 16 4.10 9.89 5.09
C TRP A 16 3.02 10.64 4.32
N ASP A 17 2.51 10.03 3.24
CA ASP A 17 1.41 10.58 2.46
C ASP A 17 0.17 9.71 2.56
N MET A 18 -0.98 10.36 2.79
CA MET A 18 -2.30 9.82 2.46
C MET A 18 -2.87 10.65 1.30
N VAL A 19 -3.05 10.00 0.15
CA VAL A 19 -3.56 10.63 -1.07
C VAL A 19 -4.98 10.12 -1.36
N PHE A 20 -5.92 11.04 -1.43
CA PHE A 20 -7.32 10.77 -1.74
C PHE A 20 -7.59 11.13 -3.20
N HIS A 21 -8.03 10.12 -3.96
CA HIS A 21 -8.26 10.18 -5.39
C HIS A 21 -9.76 10.41 -5.70
N PRO A 22 -10.09 11.13 -6.77
CA PRO A 22 -11.49 11.47 -7.10
C PRO A 22 -12.35 10.27 -7.48
N ASN A 23 -11.75 9.13 -7.81
CA ASN A 23 -12.45 7.86 -8.09
C ASN A 23 -12.77 7.05 -6.81
N GLY A 24 -12.56 7.62 -5.62
CA GLY A 24 -12.77 6.96 -4.33
C GLY A 24 -11.60 6.10 -3.86
N ALA A 25 -10.49 6.02 -4.60
CA ALA A 25 -9.30 5.31 -4.12
C ALA A 25 -8.55 6.13 -3.06
N ILE A 26 -7.98 5.44 -2.08
CA ILE A 26 -7.06 5.98 -1.09
C ILE A 26 -5.69 5.36 -1.34
N GLU A 27 -4.66 6.16 -1.23
CA GLU A 27 -3.29 5.71 -1.39
C GLU A 27 -2.45 6.11 -0.19
N VAL A 28 -1.78 5.13 0.39
CA VAL A 28 -0.83 5.33 1.47
C VAL A 28 0.57 5.17 0.91
N ARG A 29 1.42 6.19 1.10
CA ARG A 29 2.82 6.17 0.65
C ARG A 29 3.76 6.50 1.80
N LEU A 30 4.88 5.80 1.81
CA LEU A 30 6.05 6.11 2.60
C LEU A 30 7.23 6.36 1.64
N HIS A 31 7.93 7.45 1.88
CA HIS A 31 9.24 7.71 1.28
C HIS A 31 10.29 7.84 2.38
N ALA A 32 11.47 7.26 2.16
CA ALA A 32 12.66 7.54 2.97
C ALA A 32 13.58 8.51 2.22
N THR A 33 13.99 9.58 2.88
CA THR A 33 15.04 10.51 2.43
C THR A 33 15.90 10.92 3.63
N GLY A 34 16.66 12.00 3.52
CA GLY A 34 17.66 12.38 4.52
C GLY A 34 18.98 11.64 4.32
N TYR A 35 19.82 11.69 5.34
CA TYR A 35 21.15 11.07 5.32
C TYR A 35 21.05 9.57 5.55
N ILE A 36 21.99 8.81 4.97
CA ILE A 36 22.15 7.40 5.33
C ILE A 36 22.81 7.25 6.69
N SER A 37 22.53 6.14 7.38
CA SER A 37 23.42 5.68 8.45
C SER A 37 24.70 5.12 7.83
N SER A 38 25.85 5.41 8.43
CA SER A 38 27.16 5.03 7.88
C SER A 38 28.09 4.49 8.95
N ALA A 39 29.10 3.75 8.48
CA ALA A 39 30.19 3.27 9.31
C ALA A 39 31.53 3.74 8.74
N PHE A 40 32.58 3.77 9.58
CA PHE A 40 33.94 4.01 9.11
C PHE A 40 34.37 2.87 8.18
N LEU A 41 34.87 3.23 7.00
CA LEU A 41 35.31 2.27 5.99
C LEU A 41 36.57 1.54 6.45
N PHE A 42 36.42 0.28 6.88
CA PHE A 42 37.54 -0.54 7.35
C PHE A 42 37.34 -2.03 7.03
N GLY A 43 38.41 -2.72 6.62
CA GLY A 43 38.40 -4.18 6.40
C GLY A 43 37.59 -4.64 5.18
N ALA A 44 36.91 -5.78 5.30
CA ALA A 44 36.20 -6.46 4.22
C ALA A 44 34.79 -5.90 3.96
N THR A 45 34.71 -4.63 3.58
CA THR A 45 33.48 -3.81 3.56
C THR A 45 32.47 -4.17 2.47
N ARG A 46 32.91 -4.76 1.35
CA ARG A 46 32.04 -5.10 0.20
C ARG A 46 30.87 -6.03 0.52
N ARG A 47 30.94 -6.76 1.65
CA ARG A 47 29.85 -7.63 2.12
C ARG A 47 28.76 -6.89 2.91
N TYR A 48 29.04 -5.66 3.32
CA TYR A 48 28.21 -4.86 4.22
C TYR A 48 27.69 -3.57 3.55
N GLY A 49 28.02 -3.33 2.28
CA GLY A 49 27.54 -2.19 1.51
C GLY A 49 28.61 -1.62 0.57
N ASN A 50 28.40 -0.38 0.11
CA ASN A 50 29.29 0.31 -0.80
C ASN A 50 30.08 1.42 -0.10
N ARG A 51 31.30 1.69 -0.58
CA ARG A 51 32.02 2.91 -0.21
C ARG A 51 31.31 4.10 -0.87
N VAL A 52 30.90 5.09 -0.07
CA VAL A 52 30.17 6.29 -0.52
C VAL A 52 30.94 7.59 -0.26
N GLY A 53 32.12 7.50 0.34
CA GLY A 53 33.02 8.63 0.60
C GLY A 53 34.45 8.15 0.91
N GLU A 54 35.38 9.06 1.18
CA GLU A 54 36.80 8.72 1.37
C GLU A 54 37.01 7.66 2.47
N HIS A 55 36.33 7.82 3.61
CA HIS A 55 36.37 6.88 4.74
C HIS A 55 34.98 6.41 5.18
N THR A 56 34.00 6.43 4.26
CA THR A 56 32.59 6.23 4.58
C THR A 56 32.03 4.99 3.89
N LEU A 57 31.56 4.04 4.67
CA LEU A 57 30.78 2.88 4.23
C LEU A 57 29.29 3.18 4.41
N GLY A 58 28.53 3.10 3.33
CA GLY A 58 27.07 3.10 3.41
C GLY A 58 26.59 1.68 3.67
N THR A 59 26.07 1.43 4.87
CA THR A 59 25.75 0.08 5.36
C THR A 59 24.42 -0.42 4.80
N VAL A 60 24.39 -1.65 4.30
CA VAL A 60 23.16 -2.31 3.84
C VAL A 60 22.17 -2.47 4.99
N HIS A 61 20.89 -2.20 4.72
CA HIS A 61 19.81 -2.34 5.68
C HIS A 61 18.45 -2.49 4.97
N THR A 62 17.42 -2.87 5.72
CA THR A 62 16.04 -2.92 5.24
C THR A 62 15.21 -1.83 5.91
N HIS A 63 14.22 -1.33 5.19
CA HIS A 63 13.16 -0.49 5.74
C HIS A 63 11.88 -1.30 5.75
N SER A 64 11.12 -1.21 6.85
CA SER A 64 9.81 -1.83 6.99
C SER A 64 8.89 -0.90 7.78
N ALA A 65 7.66 -0.72 7.31
CA ALA A 65 6.62 0.05 7.97
C ALA A 65 5.33 -0.76 8.00
N HIS A 66 4.64 -0.72 9.13
CA HIS A 66 3.41 -1.48 9.37
C HIS A 66 2.21 -0.55 9.51
N PHE A 67 1.13 -0.88 8.83
CA PHE A 67 -0.08 -0.06 8.77
C PHE A 67 -1.27 -0.88 9.25
N LYS A 68 -2.05 -0.30 10.17
CA LYS A 68 -3.38 -0.79 10.54
C LYS A 68 -4.42 -0.16 9.60
N VAL A 69 -5.24 -0.99 8.98
CA VAL A 69 -6.22 -0.62 7.96
C VAL A 69 -7.57 -1.21 8.36
N ASP A 70 -8.30 -0.45 9.17
CA ASP A 70 -9.60 -0.81 9.73
C ASP A 70 -10.71 -0.37 8.74
N LEU A 71 -11.20 -1.31 7.93
CA LEU A 71 -12.10 -1.02 6.81
C LEU A 71 -13.52 -1.52 7.11
N ASP A 72 -14.44 -0.58 7.32
CA ASP A 72 -15.87 -0.88 7.49
C ASP A 72 -16.62 -0.82 6.15
N VAL A 73 -16.43 -1.82 5.28
CA VAL A 73 -16.96 -1.79 3.91
C VAL A 73 -18.47 -2.00 3.90
N GLY A 74 -19.23 -0.91 3.89
CA GLY A 74 -20.70 -0.97 3.89
C GLY A 74 -21.29 -1.43 5.23
N GLY A 75 -20.53 -1.27 6.32
CA GLY A 75 -20.84 -1.75 7.66
C GLY A 75 -19.67 -2.53 8.25
N LEU A 76 -19.81 -2.94 9.52
CA LEU A 76 -18.77 -3.68 10.25
C LEU A 76 -18.60 -5.11 9.72
N GLU A 77 -19.70 -5.80 9.38
CA GLU A 77 -19.65 -7.22 8.95
C GLU A 77 -19.05 -7.36 7.55
N ASN A 78 -17.82 -7.86 7.47
CA ASN A 78 -17.05 -7.96 6.23
C ASN A 78 -16.54 -9.39 5.97
N TRP A 79 -16.17 -9.67 4.72
CA TRP A 79 -15.56 -10.91 4.25
C TRP A 79 -14.30 -10.60 3.45
N VAL A 80 -13.30 -11.48 3.54
CA VAL A 80 -12.09 -11.40 2.72
C VAL A 80 -12.24 -12.27 1.49
N TRP A 81 -12.10 -11.66 0.31
CA TRP A 81 -12.13 -12.34 -0.98
C TRP A 81 -10.77 -12.32 -1.66
N ALA A 82 -10.36 -13.48 -2.14
CA ALA A 82 -9.25 -13.66 -3.05
C ALA A 82 -9.78 -14.05 -4.44
N GLU A 83 -9.50 -13.23 -5.45
CA GLU A 83 -9.76 -13.54 -6.84
C GLU A 83 -8.45 -13.54 -7.65
N ASP A 84 -8.37 -14.46 -8.60
CA ASP A 84 -7.25 -14.57 -9.53
C ASP A 84 -7.73 -15.11 -10.89
N MET A 85 -6.80 -15.50 -11.75
CA MET A 85 -7.11 -16.13 -13.02
C MET A 85 -6.34 -17.43 -13.21
N THR A 86 -6.96 -18.36 -13.94
CA THR A 86 -6.31 -19.56 -14.46
C THR A 86 -6.65 -19.74 -15.94
N TYR A 87 -5.84 -20.51 -16.66
CA TYR A 87 -6.16 -20.94 -18.02
C TYR A 87 -6.71 -22.36 -18.00
N VAL A 88 -7.87 -22.55 -18.63
CA VAL A 88 -8.47 -23.86 -18.84
C VAL A 88 -8.42 -24.21 -20.33
N PRO A 89 -7.72 -25.28 -20.72
CA PRO A 89 -7.74 -25.76 -22.09
C PRO A 89 -9.16 -26.15 -22.51
N MET A 90 -9.62 -25.67 -23.66
CA MET A 90 -10.89 -26.12 -24.23
C MET A 90 -10.88 -26.07 -25.76
N ALA A 91 -11.72 -26.90 -26.38
CA ALA A 91 -11.97 -26.82 -27.82
C ALA A 91 -12.65 -25.49 -28.18
N VAL A 92 -12.34 -24.93 -29.35
CA VAL A 92 -12.98 -23.71 -29.83
C VAL A 92 -14.45 -24.01 -30.14
N PRO A 93 -15.44 -23.32 -29.52
CA PRO A 93 -16.85 -23.68 -29.64
C PRO A 93 -17.38 -23.72 -31.09
N TRP A 94 -16.83 -22.88 -31.97
CA TRP A 94 -17.20 -22.80 -33.38
C TRP A 94 -16.22 -23.53 -34.33
N SER A 95 -15.16 -24.15 -33.81
CA SER A 95 -14.19 -24.93 -34.61
C SER A 95 -13.51 -26.00 -33.73
N PRO A 96 -14.20 -27.12 -33.43
CA PRO A 96 -13.74 -28.09 -32.43
C PRO A 96 -12.38 -28.75 -32.70
N GLU A 97 -11.89 -28.71 -33.94
CA GLU A 97 -10.54 -29.18 -34.32
C GLU A 97 -9.41 -28.34 -33.71
N HIS A 98 -9.72 -27.10 -33.30
CA HIS A 98 -8.76 -26.18 -32.71
C HIS A 98 -8.96 -26.08 -31.19
N HIS A 99 -7.87 -25.79 -30.47
CA HIS A 99 -7.86 -25.63 -29.02
C HIS A 99 -7.46 -24.20 -28.63
N LEU A 100 -8.05 -23.68 -27.56
CA LEU A 100 -7.66 -22.41 -26.94
C LEU A 100 -7.41 -22.59 -25.45
N GLN A 101 -6.62 -21.67 -24.89
CA GLN A 101 -6.44 -21.52 -23.45
C GLN A 101 -7.43 -20.47 -22.95
N ARG A 102 -8.54 -20.89 -22.33
CA ARG A 102 -9.57 -19.94 -21.89
C ARG A 102 -9.19 -19.35 -20.53
N PRO A 103 -9.04 -18.01 -20.40
CA PRO A 103 -8.92 -17.41 -19.09
C PRO A 103 -10.23 -17.61 -18.31
N GLN A 104 -10.11 -18.05 -17.07
CA GLN A 104 -11.21 -18.19 -16.12
C GLN A 104 -10.86 -17.48 -14.82
N LEU A 105 -11.85 -16.80 -14.24
CA LEU A 105 -11.75 -16.17 -12.94
C LEU A 105 -11.83 -17.25 -11.85
N THR A 106 -10.91 -17.23 -10.90
CA THR A 106 -11.01 -17.99 -9.65
C THR A 106 -11.48 -17.07 -8.55
N ARG A 107 -12.34 -17.57 -7.65
CA ARG A 107 -12.84 -16.83 -6.48
C ARG A 107 -12.79 -17.72 -5.25
N GLN A 108 -12.28 -17.19 -4.16
CA GLN A 108 -12.23 -17.87 -2.87
C GLN A 108 -12.51 -16.88 -1.75
N VAL A 109 -13.37 -17.27 -0.81
CA VAL A 109 -13.52 -16.58 0.47
C VAL A 109 -12.47 -17.11 1.42
N LEU A 110 -11.68 -16.21 2.01
CA LEU A 110 -10.68 -16.55 3.03
C LEU A 110 -11.33 -16.41 4.40
N GLY A 111 -11.94 -17.50 4.88
CA GLY A 111 -12.83 -17.47 6.05
C GLY A 111 -12.15 -17.48 7.41
N ARG A 112 -10.81 -17.54 7.47
CA ARG A 112 -10.04 -17.63 8.71
C ARG A 112 -8.75 -16.83 8.61
N GLU A 113 -8.25 -16.38 9.75
CA GLU A 113 -7.05 -15.51 9.85
C GLU A 113 -5.82 -16.12 9.19
N ASP A 114 -5.57 -17.41 9.41
CA ASP A 114 -4.43 -18.15 8.88
C ASP A 114 -4.39 -18.18 7.34
N LEU A 115 -5.56 -18.18 6.69
CA LEU A 115 -5.68 -18.12 5.23
C LEU A 115 -5.35 -16.74 4.64
N THR A 116 -5.30 -15.70 5.48
CA THR A 116 -5.00 -14.32 5.06
C THR A 116 -3.61 -13.85 5.50
N ALA A 117 -2.89 -14.67 6.25
CA ALA A 117 -1.56 -14.34 6.78
C ALA A 117 -0.46 -14.61 5.74
N PHE A 118 -0.35 -13.74 4.74
CA PHE A 118 0.62 -13.89 3.66
C PHE A 118 2.02 -13.48 4.10
N SER A 119 2.97 -14.42 4.08
CA SER A 119 4.34 -14.17 4.52
C SER A 119 5.10 -13.28 3.54
N LEU A 120 6.12 -12.56 4.01
CA LEU A 120 6.99 -11.72 3.18
C LEU A 120 7.64 -12.54 2.06
N GLY A 121 7.31 -12.19 0.81
CA GLY A 121 7.83 -12.86 -0.39
C GLY A 121 6.92 -13.97 -0.95
N GLU A 122 5.85 -14.35 -0.26
CA GLU A 122 4.84 -15.24 -0.83
C GLU A 122 3.98 -14.52 -1.89
N PRO A 123 3.51 -15.22 -2.93
CA PRO A 123 2.59 -14.62 -3.88
C PRO A 123 1.29 -14.16 -3.20
N LEU A 124 0.94 -12.89 -3.39
CA LEU A 124 -0.38 -12.38 -3.02
C LEU A 124 -1.40 -12.71 -4.11
N PRO A 125 -2.67 -12.99 -3.77
CA PRO A 125 -3.75 -13.02 -4.74
C PRO A 125 -3.79 -11.73 -5.54
N ARG A 126 -3.95 -11.80 -6.86
CA ARG A 126 -3.96 -10.59 -7.70
C ARG A 126 -5.07 -9.63 -7.28
N TYR A 127 -6.22 -10.13 -6.85
CA TYR A 127 -7.31 -9.35 -6.27
C TYR A 127 -7.58 -9.85 -4.86
N LEU A 128 -7.18 -9.07 -3.86
CA LEU A 128 -7.51 -9.30 -2.46
C LEU A 128 -8.31 -8.11 -1.93
N TYR A 129 -9.53 -8.33 -1.46
CA TYR A 129 -10.42 -7.26 -1.03
C TYR A 129 -11.29 -7.67 0.15
N LEU A 130 -11.66 -6.66 0.96
CA LEU A 130 -12.72 -6.79 1.96
C LEU A 130 -14.03 -6.37 1.31
N ALA A 131 -15.10 -7.12 1.55
CA ALA A 131 -16.43 -6.80 1.04
C ALA A 131 -17.49 -6.93 2.13
N GLY A 132 -18.47 -6.03 2.08
CA GLY A 132 -19.64 -6.09 2.94
C GLY A 132 -20.75 -6.97 2.37
N ASN A 133 -21.83 -7.12 3.13
CA ASN A 133 -22.99 -7.91 2.73
C ASN A 133 -23.83 -7.21 1.62
N GLN A 134 -23.72 -5.89 1.51
CA GLN A 134 -24.47 -5.11 0.51
C GLN A 134 -23.94 -5.32 -0.91
N THR A 135 -24.83 -5.34 -1.89
CA THR A 135 -24.48 -5.42 -3.32
C THR A 135 -24.65 -4.09 -4.02
N ASN A 136 -23.91 -3.90 -5.12
CA ASN A 136 -24.16 -2.81 -6.06
C ASN A 136 -25.35 -3.15 -7.00
N ALA A 137 -25.69 -2.23 -7.89
CA ALA A 137 -26.78 -2.37 -8.87
C ALA A 137 -26.65 -3.60 -9.79
N TRP A 138 -25.44 -4.16 -9.92
CA TRP A 138 -25.13 -5.31 -10.77
C TRP A 138 -25.11 -6.64 -10.01
N GLY A 139 -25.45 -6.63 -8.70
CA GLY A 139 -25.50 -7.82 -7.87
C GLY A 139 -24.14 -8.31 -7.36
N HIS A 140 -23.08 -7.51 -7.48
CA HIS A 140 -21.78 -7.82 -6.91
C HIS A 140 -21.66 -7.24 -5.50
N GLN A 141 -21.04 -7.97 -4.58
CA GLN A 141 -20.74 -7.45 -3.24
C GLN A 141 -19.84 -6.21 -3.34
N ARG A 142 -20.15 -5.21 -2.51
CA ARG A 142 -19.42 -3.94 -2.47
C ARG A 142 -18.11 -4.15 -1.73
N GLY A 143 -16.98 -3.90 -2.38
CA GLY A 143 -15.65 -4.20 -1.83
C GLY A 143 -14.63 -3.08 -1.93
N TYR A 144 -13.63 -3.10 -1.05
CA TYR A 144 -12.40 -2.33 -1.18
C TYR A 144 -11.20 -3.28 -1.27
N ARG A 145 -10.48 -3.19 -2.40
CA ARG A 145 -9.28 -3.95 -2.71
C ARG A 145 -8.05 -3.34 -2.08
N ILE A 146 -7.25 -4.16 -1.44
CA ILE A 146 -5.92 -3.81 -0.96
C ILE A 146 -4.91 -4.21 -2.03
N GLN A 147 -4.14 -3.24 -2.52
CA GLN A 147 -3.14 -3.46 -3.56
C GLN A 147 -1.79 -2.90 -3.08
N ILE A 148 -0.90 -3.80 -2.69
CA ILE A 148 0.44 -3.45 -2.18
C ILE A 148 1.36 -3.09 -3.33
N HIS A 149 2.08 -1.97 -3.18
CA HIS A 149 3.07 -1.44 -4.10
C HIS A 149 4.37 -1.21 -3.36
N SER A 150 5.00 -2.31 -2.99
CA SER A 150 6.26 -2.31 -2.25
C SER A 150 7.20 -3.34 -2.86
N PRO A 151 8.47 -3.00 -3.14
CA PRO A 151 9.51 -4.01 -3.28
C PRO A 151 9.56 -4.89 -2.03
N LEU A 152 10.20 -6.04 -2.13
CA LEU A 152 10.38 -6.89 -0.95
C LEU A 152 11.67 -6.49 -0.24
N GLY A 153 11.57 -6.20 1.06
CA GLY A 153 12.71 -6.24 1.96
C GLY A 153 13.06 -7.68 2.36
N LEU A 154 13.79 -7.81 3.45
CA LEU A 154 14.04 -9.08 4.12
C LEU A 154 13.68 -8.93 5.60
N HIS A 155 12.91 -9.89 6.11
CA HIS A 155 12.61 -9.97 7.53
C HIS A 155 13.74 -10.66 8.28
N MET A 156 13.85 -10.38 9.58
CA MET A 156 14.79 -11.06 10.46
C MET A 156 14.47 -12.57 10.53
N PRO A 157 15.48 -13.46 10.67
CA PRO A 157 15.23 -14.89 10.85
C PRO A 157 14.32 -15.16 12.05
N LEU A 158 13.39 -16.12 11.89
CA LEU A 158 12.40 -16.48 12.91
C LEU A 158 13.04 -17.07 14.17
N GLU A 159 14.26 -17.59 14.05
CA GLU A 159 15.04 -18.15 15.16
C GLU A 159 15.72 -17.06 16.00
N SER A 160 15.70 -15.80 15.57
CA SER A 160 16.28 -14.71 16.35
C SER A 160 15.43 -14.40 17.58
N ASP A 161 16.07 -14.29 18.75
CA ASP A 161 15.40 -13.89 19.99
C ASP A 161 14.75 -12.50 19.92
N MET A 162 15.12 -11.67 18.93
CA MET A 162 14.55 -10.34 18.69
C MET A 162 13.28 -10.38 17.82
N GLU A 163 13.04 -11.48 17.10
CA GLU A 163 12.04 -11.52 16.04
C GLU A 163 10.63 -11.33 16.59
N ARG A 164 10.35 -11.86 17.78
CA ARG A 164 9.02 -11.82 18.40
C ARG A 164 8.49 -10.39 18.55
N ALA A 165 9.35 -9.42 18.86
CA ALA A 165 8.96 -8.00 18.99
C ALA A 165 8.67 -7.31 17.64
N LEU A 166 9.14 -7.92 16.55
CA LEU A 166 9.03 -7.43 15.18
C LEU A 166 8.17 -8.36 14.30
N SER A 167 7.36 -9.23 14.91
CA SER A 167 6.69 -10.32 14.20
C SER A 167 5.75 -9.87 13.08
N TRP A 168 5.31 -8.61 13.07
CA TRP A 168 4.57 -8.02 11.95
C TRP A 168 5.39 -7.99 10.65
N GLY A 169 6.71 -7.84 10.74
CA GLY A 169 7.60 -7.73 9.58
C GLY A 169 7.71 -9.01 8.76
N ARG A 170 7.31 -10.16 9.29
CA ARG A 170 7.31 -11.44 8.57
C ARG A 170 6.17 -11.58 7.58
N TYR A 171 5.17 -10.69 7.63
CA TYR A 171 3.98 -10.74 6.77
C TYR A 171 3.94 -9.55 5.81
N GLN A 172 3.43 -9.74 4.60
CA GLN A 172 3.09 -8.64 3.68
C GLN A 172 1.72 -8.08 4.00
N LEU A 173 0.79 -8.98 4.32
CA LEU A 173 -0.58 -8.66 4.64
C LEU A 173 -1.15 -9.74 5.54
N VAL A 174 -1.91 -9.32 6.53
CA VAL A 174 -2.74 -10.19 7.39
C VAL A 174 -4.11 -9.52 7.55
N VAL A 175 -5.19 -10.30 7.60
CA VAL A 175 -6.49 -9.80 8.06
C VAL A 175 -6.84 -10.53 9.34
N THR A 176 -7.18 -9.77 10.38
CA THR A 176 -7.62 -10.32 11.67
C THR A 176 -8.99 -9.80 12.02
N ARG A 177 -9.65 -10.46 12.98
CA ARG A 177 -10.82 -9.88 13.63
C ARG A 177 -10.38 -8.64 14.41
N ARG A 178 -11.10 -7.53 14.29
CA ARG A 178 -10.78 -6.31 15.04
C ARG A 178 -11.20 -6.46 16.50
N LYS A 179 -10.28 -6.15 17.42
CA LYS A 179 -10.50 -6.13 18.86
C LYS A 179 -9.92 -4.87 19.49
N GLU A 180 -10.49 -4.45 20.61
CA GLU A 180 -10.02 -3.27 21.36
C GLU A 180 -8.67 -3.54 22.04
N GLU A 181 -8.48 -4.75 22.56
CA GLU A 181 -7.23 -5.21 23.16
C GLU A 181 -6.09 -5.37 22.12
N GLU A 182 -6.42 -5.52 20.84
CA GLU A 182 -5.48 -5.61 19.71
C GLU A 182 -5.35 -4.26 18.98
N SER A 183 -5.24 -3.19 19.76
CA SER A 183 -5.24 -1.81 19.24
C SER A 183 -4.02 -1.49 18.36
N GLN A 184 -2.85 -2.04 18.69
CA GLN A 184 -1.56 -1.75 18.06
C GLN A 184 -0.74 -3.03 17.82
N SER A 185 0.06 -3.05 16.75
CA SER A 185 0.91 -4.18 16.36
C SER A 185 2.34 -4.11 16.92
N SER A 186 2.67 -3.05 17.67
CA SER A 186 3.99 -2.80 18.25
C SER A 186 3.86 -1.91 19.49
N SER A 187 4.96 -1.60 20.15
CA SER A 187 5.00 -0.77 21.34
C SER A 187 6.29 0.04 21.41
N ILE A 188 6.20 1.25 21.97
CA ILE A 188 7.35 2.14 22.19
C ILE A 188 8.43 1.51 23.09
N TYR A 189 8.08 0.51 23.90
CA TYR A 189 9.00 -0.13 24.83
C TYR A 189 9.88 -1.20 24.18
N TYR A 190 9.46 -1.77 23.04
CA TYR A 190 10.15 -2.89 22.40
C TYR A 190 11.53 -2.51 21.84
N GLN A 191 11.76 -1.24 21.54
CA GLN A 191 13.07 -0.77 21.09
C GLN A 191 14.15 -0.96 22.17
N ASN A 192 13.80 -0.84 23.44
CA ASN A 192 14.75 -0.90 24.55
C ASN A 192 14.80 -2.29 25.22
N ASP A 193 13.77 -3.11 25.02
CA ASP A 193 13.73 -4.51 25.45
C ASP A 193 13.05 -5.36 24.37
N ILE A 194 13.80 -5.64 23.32
CA ILE A 194 13.31 -6.36 22.13
C ILE A 194 13.14 -7.87 22.39
N TRP A 195 13.76 -8.39 23.45
CA TRP A 195 13.76 -9.82 23.78
C TRP A 195 12.58 -10.24 24.64
N THR A 196 11.96 -9.30 25.36
CA THR A 196 10.80 -9.59 26.21
C THR A 196 9.56 -8.76 25.81
N PRO A 197 9.08 -8.88 24.56
CA PRO A 197 7.92 -8.13 24.13
C PRO A 197 6.67 -8.57 24.90
N THR A 198 5.90 -7.61 25.40
CA THR A 198 4.63 -7.86 26.12
C THR A 198 3.54 -8.45 25.22
N MET A 199 3.65 -8.30 23.90
CA MET A 199 2.77 -8.92 22.90
C MET A 199 3.58 -9.20 21.62
N ALA A 200 3.23 -10.25 20.87
CA ALA A 200 3.69 -10.41 19.50
C ALA A 200 2.52 -10.21 18.55
N PHE A 201 2.72 -9.47 17.46
CA PHE A 201 1.67 -9.33 16.43
C PHE A 201 1.24 -10.69 15.85
N ALA A 202 2.16 -11.66 15.77
CA ALA A 202 1.82 -13.01 15.32
C ALA A 202 0.79 -13.71 16.24
N ASP A 203 0.67 -13.28 17.51
CA ASP A 203 -0.33 -13.82 18.44
C ASP A 203 -1.76 -13.37 18.07
N PHE A 204 -1.92 -12.32 17.26
CA PHE A 204 -3.24 -11.88 16.74
C PHE A 204 -3.81 -12.90 15.75
N ILE A 205 -2.97 -13.71 15.12
CA ILE A 205 -3.36 -14.74 14.17
C ILE A 205 -3.61 -16.03 14.96
N ASN A 206 -4.83 -16.16 15.51
CA ASN A 206 -5.17 -17.24 16.43
C ASN A 206 -6.31 -18.13 15.91
N ASN A 207 -6.46 -18.13 14.58
CA ASN A 207 -7.37 -19.01 13.83
C ASN A 207 -8.85 -18.67 14.04
N GLU A 208 -9.17 -17.40 14.33
CA GLU A 208 -10.55 -16.93 14.38
C GLU A 208 -11.21 -16.93 12.99
N THR A 209 -12.54 -16.90 13.00
CA THR A 209 -13.34 -16.72 11.78
C THR A 209 -13.28 -15.28 11.32
N LEU A 210 -13.22 -15.10 10.00
CA LEU A 210 -13.31 -13.78 9.33
C LEU A 210 -14.64 -13.60 8.59
N LEU A 211 -15.57 -14.54 8.72
CA LEU A 211 -16.83 -14.53 7.97
C LEU A 211 -17.86 -13.61 8.62
N GLY A 212 -18.04 -12.41 8.07
CA GLY A 212 -19.08 -11.48 8.50
C GLY A 212 -18.78 -10.82 9.86
N GLU A 213 -17.50 -10.63 10.17
CA GLU A 213 -17.03 -10.00 11.40
C GLU A 213 -16.52 -8.58 11.13
N ASP A 214 -16.26 -7.82 12.18
CA ASP A 214 -15.49 -6.57 12.12
C ASP A 214 -14.01 -6.93 11.87
N LEU A 215 -13.47 -6.48 10.74
CA LEU A 215 -12.17 -6.92 10.22
C LEU A 215 -11.18 -5.76 10.13
N VAL A 216 -9.94 -6.05 10.51
CA VAL A 216 -8.83 -5.14 10.31
C VAL A 216 -7.75 -5.80 9.45
N ALA A 217 -7.32 -5.09 8.41
CA ALA A 217 -6.16 -5.48 7.62
C ALA A 217 -4.89 -4.84 8.18
N TRP A 218 -3.80 -5.59 8.15
CA TRP A 218 -2.48 -5.19 8.59
C TRP A 218 -1.54 -5.32 7.40
N VAL A 219 -0.95 -4.21 6.97
CA VAL A 219 -0.15 -4.14 5.74
C VAL A 219 1.28 -3.77 6.07
N THR A 220 2.25 -4.55 5.59
CA THR A 220 3.67 -4.24 5.69
C THR A 220 4.18 -3.75 4.35
N ALA A 221 4.69 -2.52 4.32
CA ALA A 221 5.49 -2.02 3.21
C ALA A 221 6.97 -2.12 3.59
N SER A 222 7.81 -2.63 2.69
CA SER A 222 9.25 -2.80 2.95
C SER A 222 10.10 -2.55 1.71
N PHE A 223 11.41 -2.39 1.88
CA PHE A 223 12.38 -2.46 0.79
C PHE A 223 13.79 -2.70 1.33
N LEU A 224 14.67 -3.23 0.49
CA LEU A 224 16.11 -3.32 0.74
C LEU A 224 16.80 -2.04 0.26
N HIS A 225 17.67 -1.48 1.09
CA HIS A 225 18.54 -0.35 0.71
C HIS A 225 20.00 -0.76 0.83
N ILE A 226 20.68 -0.78 -0.32
CA ILE A 226 22.14 -0.86 -0.40
C ILE A 226 22.63 0.54 -0.74
N PRO A 227 23.12 1.33 0.22
CA PRO A 227 23.50 2.70 -0.06
C PRO A 227 24.57 2.80 -1.15
N HIS A 228 24.49 3.86 -1.95
CA HIS A 228 25.38 4.11 -3.11
C HIS A 228 25.77 5.59 -3.22
N ALA A 229 26.59 5.95 -4.21
CA ALA A 229 27.16 7.30 -4.29
C ALA A 229 26.08 8.38 -4.45
N GLU A 230 25.00 8.05 -5.16
CA GLU A 230 23.85 8.91 -5.40
C GLU A 230 22.96 9.11 -4.16
N ASP A 231 23.23 8.40 -3.06
CA ASP A 231 22.64 8.67 -1.73
C ASP A 231 23.39 9.77 -0.95
N VAL A 232 24.44 10.38 -1.54
CA VAL A 232 25.21 11.47 -0.91
C VAL A 232 24.92 12.79 -1.64
N PRO A 233 24.46 13.85 -0.94
CA PRO A 233 24.35 13.95 0.51
C PRO A 233 23.15 13.20 1.11
N ASN A 234 22.03 13.11 0.39
CA ASN A 234 20.80 12.52 0.89
C ASN A 234 20.27 11.44 -0.06
N THR A 235 19.65 10.42 0.51
CA THR A 235 18.85 9.46 -0.23
C THR A 235 17.68 10.15 -0.91
N VAL A 236 17.48 9.88 -2.20
CA VAL A 236 16.42 10.49 -2.99
C VAL A 236 15.07 9.80 -2.77
N THR A 237 13.98 10.55 -2.89
CA THR A 237 12.61 10.01 -2.75
C THR A 237 12.14 9.25 -4.00
N LEU A 238 12.77 9.49 -5.16
CA LEU A 238 12.44 8.82 -6.41
C LEU A 238 12.90 7.35 -6.34
N GLY A 239 12.00 6.42 -6.64
CA GLY A 239 12.29 4.98 -6.57
C GLY A 239 12.13 4.36 -5.18
N ASN A 240 12.24 5.16 -4.10
CA ASN A 240 12.07 4.73 -2.70
C ASN A 240 10.64 4.90 -2.17
N ARG A 241 9.65 4.86 -3.06
CA ARG A 241 8.23 4.95 -2.70
C ARG A 241 7.69 3.56 -2.44
N VAL A 242 7.19 3.34 -1.24
CA VAL A 242 6.53 2.10 -0.83
C VAL A 242 5.16 2.39 -0.23
N GLY A 243 4.28 1.39 -0.20
CA GLY A 243 2.95 1.53 0.39
C GLY A 243 1.91 0.67 -0.30
N PHE A 244 0.66 1.14 -0.32
CA PHE A 244 -0.48 0.39 -0.86
C PHE A 244 -1.62 1.31 -1.30
N LEU A 245 -2.51 0.78 -2.12
CA LEU A 245 -3.77 1.38 -2.53
C LEU A 245 -4.94 0.65 -1.87
N LEU A 246 -5.93 1.42 -1.45
CA LEU A 246 -7.29 0.96 -1.15
C LEU A 246 -8.16 1.40 -2.32
N ARG A 247 -8.70 0.44 -3.07
CA ARG A 247 -9.42 0.71 -4.32
C ARG A 247 -10.86 0.22 -4.23
N PRO A 248 -11.86 1.03 -4.60
CA PRO A 248 -13.22 0.51 -4.73
C PRO A 248 -13.26 -0.60 -5.78
N TYR A 249 -13.90 -1.71 -5.44
CA TYR A 249 -14.10 -2.87 -6.30
C TYR A 249 -15.55 -3.32 -6.20
N ASN A 250 -16.34 -3.02 -7.25
CA ASN A 250 -17.80 -3.13 -7.21
C ASN A 250 -18.46 -2.38 -6.04
N PHE A 251 -17.76 -1.44 -5.40
CA PHE A 251 -18.30 -0.65 -4.30
C PHE A 251 -19.35 0.37 -4.76
N PHE A 252 -19.15 0.92 -5.95
CA PHE A 252 -20.09 1.83 -6.60
C PHE A 252 -20.80 1.10 -7.75
N ASP A 253 -21.86 1.72 -8.27
CA ASP A 253 -22.57 1.25 -9.46
C ASP A 253 -21.83 1.65 -10.75
N GLU A 254 -21.08 2.75 -10.70
CA GLU A 254 -20.20 3.24 -11.75
C GLU A 254 -19.04 4.05 -11.14
N ASP A 255 -18.05 4.46 -11.95
CA ASP A 255 -16.96 5.29 -11.46
C ASP A 255 -17.50 6.65 -10.96
N PRO A 256 -17.34 6.99 -9.67
CA PRO A 256 -17.85 8.25 -9.13
C PRO A 256 -17.23 9.48 -9.81
N SER A 257 -16.07 9.35 -10.48
CA SER A 257 -15.44 10.46 -11.18
C SER A 257 -16.24 10.97 -12.40
N ILE A 258 -17.20 10.19 -12.90
CA ILE A 258 -18.10 10.61 -13.99
C ILE A 258 -18.94 11.83 -13.63
N PHE A 259 -19.23 12.03 -12.34
CA PHE A 259 -19.97 13.18 -11.82
C PHE A 259 -19.06 14.33 -11.41
N SER A 260 -17.77 14.28 -11.75
CA SER A 260 -16.82 15.33 -11.40
C SER A 260 -17.21 16.65 -12.07
N PRO A 261 -17.29 17.76 -11.32
CA PRO A 261 -17.50 19.08 -11.90
C PRO A 261 -16.30 19.55 -12.75
N GLY A 262 -15.15 18.89 -12.62
CA GLY A 262 -13.96 19.13 -13.45
C GLY A 262 -13.90 18.24 -14.70
N SER A 263 -14.91 17.42 -14.97
CA SER A 263 -14.98 16.63 -16.21
C SER A 263 -15.20 17.56 -17.41
N VAL A 264 -14.61 17.20 -18.56
CA VAL A 264 -14.71 17.96 -19.81
C VAL A 264 -15.06 16.99 -20.93
N TYR A 265 -16.11 17.33 -21.68
CA TYR A 265 -16.57 16.57 -22.84
C TYR A 265 -17.13 17.52 -23.88
N PHE A 266 -16.84 17.26 -25.15
CA PHE A 266 -17.45 17.93 -26.29
C PHE A 266 -17.42 17.00 -27.51
N GLU A 267 -18.44 17.13 -28.36
CA GLU A 267 -18.64 16.31 -29.55
C GLU A 267 -17.92 16.89 -30.78
N LYS A 268 -17.72 16.03 -31.78
CA LYS A 268 -17.25 16.45 -33.10
C LYS A 268 -18.29 17.38 -33.74
N GLY A 269 -17.92 18.65 -33.93
CA GLY A 269 -18.79 19.69 -34.48
C GLY A 269 -19.14 20.80 -33.49
N GLN A 270 -18.86 20.60 -32.21
CA GLN A 270 -18.88 21.69 -31.22
C GLN A 270 -17.55 22.44 -31.24
N ASP A 271 -17.61 23.75 -31.01
CA ASP A 271 -16.40 24.59 -30.90
C ASP A 271 -15.83 24.51 -29.48
N ALA A 272 -14.73 23.77 -29.33
CA ALA A 272 -14.03 23.60 -28.06
C ALA A 272 -13.36 24.89 -27.55
N GLY A 273 -13.34 25.97 -28.34
CA GLY A 273 -12.89 27.30 -27.95
C GLY A 273 -13.96 28.12 -27.21
N LEU A 274 -15.21 27.64 -27.14
CA LEU A 274 -16.28 28.34 -26.42
C LEU A 274 -16.35 27.91 -24.96
N CYS A 275 -16.40 28.90 -24.06
CA CYS A 275 -16.44 28.71 -22.60
C CYS A 275 -17.67 27.92 -22.12
N ASN A 276 -18.82 28.03 -22.80
CA ASN A 276 -20.03 27.28 -22.50
C ASN A 276 -19.98 25.80 -22.94
N VAL A 277 -19.03 25.44 -23.80
CA VAL A 277 -18.79 24.05 -24.28
C VAL A 277 -17.64 23.41 -23.50
N ASN A 278 -16.58 24.19 -23.28
CA ASN A 278 -15.36 23.73 -22.64
C ASN A 278 -14.96 24.73 -21.54
N PRO A 279 -15.12 24.37 -20.25
CA PRO A 279 -14.71 25.23 -19.14
C PRO A 279 -13.23 25.65 -19.19
N VAL A 280 -12.36 24.85 -19.83
CA VAL A 280 -10.93 25.17 -20.01
C VAL A 280 -10.75 26.39 -20.91
N ALA A 281 -11.64 26.62 -21.88
CA ALA A 281 -11.58 27.79 -22.75
C ALA A 281 -11.84 29.11 -21.99
N CYS A 282 -12.48 29.04 -20.83
CA CYS A 282 -12.71 30.19 -19.96
C CYS A 282 -11.45 30.58 -19.16
N ILE A 283 -10.50 29.65 -18.96
CA ILE A 283 -9.37 29.82 -18.02
C ILE A 283 -8.54 31.09 -18.32
N PRO A 284 -8.18 31.43 -19.57
CA PRO A 284 -7.42 32.65 -19.85
C PRO A 284 -8.10 33.93 -19.35
N ASN A 285 -9.44 33.96 -19.32
CA ASN A 285 -10.22 35.12 -18.88
C ASN A 285 -10.56 35.08 -17.38
N LEU A 286 -10.82 33.89 -16.82
CA LEU A 286 -11.26 33.71 -15.43
C LEU A 286 -10.12 33.52 -14.44
N ALA A 287 -9.01 32.90 -14.87
CA ALA A 287 -7.84 32.63 -14.04
C ALA A 287 -6.69 33.61 -14.32
N ALA A 288 -7.02 34.86 -14.67
CA ALA A 288 -6.04 35.91 -14.96
C ALA A 288 -5.37 36.49 -13.69
N CYS A 289 -5.93 36.23 -12.50
CA CYS A 289 -5.36 36.65 -11.24
C CYS A 289 -4.61 35.49 -10.56
N VAL A 290 -3.37 35.77 -10.15
CA VAL A 290 -2.58 34.89 -9.28
C VAL A 290 -2.72 35.45 -7.86
N PRO A 291 -2.91 34.61 -6.82
CA PRO A 291 -2.95 35.10 -5.45
C PRO A 291 -1.60 35.71 -5.06
N ASP A 292 -1.64 36.76 -4.25
CA ASP A 292 -0.44 37.24 -3.57
C ASP A 292 0.07 36.13 -2.65
N LEU A 293 1.29 35.64 -2.93
CA LEU A 293 1.88 34.58 -2.15
C LEU A 293 2.27 35.13 -0.77
N PRO A 294 1.87 34.48 0.34
CA PRO A 294 2.37 34.88 1.64
C PRO A 294 3.90 34.75 1.66
N PRO A 295 4.61 35.63 2.39
CA PRO A 295 6.04 35.46 2.56
C PRO A 295 6.33 34.10 3.18
N PHE A 296 7.43 33.48 2.74
CA PHE A 296 7.88 32.22 3.33
C PHE A 296 8.09 32.38 4.83
N PHE A 297 7.57 31.41 5.58
CA PHE A 297 7.70 31.33 7.04
C PHE A 297 8.14 29.92 7.43
N TYR A 298 9.02 29.84 8.42
CA TYR A 298 9.53 28.60 9.01
C TYR A 298 9.48 28.75 10.54
N GLN A 299 9.04 27.71 11.24
CA GLN A 299 8.91 27.67 12.71
C GLN A 299 10.20 27.18 13.37
#